data_AF-A0A8S0ZKK2-F1
#
_entry.id   AF-A0A8S0ZKK2-F1
#
_cell.length_a   1.000
_cell.length_b   1.000
_cell.length_c   1.000
_cell.angle_alpha   90.00
_cell.angle_beta   90.00
_cell.angle_gamma   90.00
#
_symmetry.space_group_name_H-M   'P 1'
#
loop_
_entity.id
_entity.type
_entity.pdbx_description
1 polymer ?
#
loop_
_entity_poly.entity_id
_entity_poly.type
_entity_poly.pdbx_seq_one_letter_code
_entity_poly.pdbx_strand_id
1 'polypeptide(L)'
;MKQIVSSFYCNGEYPSTAKILSRAVERIDGFQCSISSMRKILIELGYKYTQAPDGRKQLMERTDIVCARLQFLRKLKTLRDSEDTRPRIYLDDLVCHAGCAKYGFIPEARWVFRAVKSQNEDYHSEMNAKGFTHWFTKLLQSLEEPSVITMDNAPYHSQQINRAPTSANKKSEIQEWLREHGIELSDSELKPDLLQKVQRNRPEKIYELDQLALESGHEVIRLPPYHCQYNPIELVWAQAKNEVASKNTTFKIADVEVLLHEAISIVSQKNWEDCVKHAEKLQEEDLKKSHLAEEFVIHVDDDDSDDSDVEF
;
A
#
# COMPACT_ATOMS: atom_id res chain seq x y z
N MET A 1 -7.85 13.04 3.67
CA MET A 1 -7.47 13.18 5.09
C MET A 1 -5.96 13.34 5.30
N LYS A 2 -5.10 12.42 4.84
CA LYS A 2 -3.63 12.51 5.03
C LYS A 2 -3.01 13.83 4.58
N GLN A 3 -3.43 14.36 3.43
CA GLN A 3 -3.01 15.69 2.95
C GLN A 3 -3.36 16.83 3.92
N ILE A 4 -4.50 16.75 4.61
CA ILE A 4 -4.89 17.72 5.63
C ILE A 4 -3.91 17.64 6.80
N VAL A 5 -3.64 16.43 7.30
CA VAL A 5 -2.69 16.20 8.39
C VAL A 5 -1.29 16.71 8.02
N SER A 6 -0.79 16.35 6.83
CA SER A 6 0.49 16.82 6.31
C SER A 6 0.58 18.35 6.22
N SER A 7 -0.52 19.04 5.86
CA SER A 7 -0.53 20.50 5.74
C SER A 7 -0.26 21.23 7.05
N PHE A 8 -0.61 20.62 8.20
CA PHE A 8 -0.28 21.20 9.51
C PHE A 8 1.24 21.24 9.72
N TYR A 9 1.93 20.10 9.52
CA TYR A 9 3.38 20.06 9.70
C TYR A 9 4.13 20.94 8.70
N CYS A 10 3.68 21.00 7.44
CA CYS A 10 4.27 21.91 6.45
C CYS A 10 4.16 23.39 6.86
N ASN A 11 3.16 23.73 7.67
CA ASN A 11 2.96 25.08 8.21
C ASN A 11 3.62 25.28 9.58
N GLY A 12 4.39 24.31 10.09
CA GLY A 12 4.95 24.35 11.44
C GLY A 12 3.90 24.23 12.55
N GLU A 13 2.70 23.75 12.23
CA GLU A 13 1.60 23.60 13.18
C GLU A 13 1.47 22.17 13.68
N TYR A 14 1.14 22.01 14.96
CA TYR A 14 0.79 20.71 15.54
C TYR A 14 -0.69 20.37 15.28
N PRO A 15 -0.99 19.28 14.56
CA PRO A 15 -2.36 18.86 14.31
C PRO A 15 -2.97 18.21 15.56
N SER A 16 -4.17 18.67 15.94
CA SER A 16 -5.04 17.97 16.88
C SER A 16 -6.22 17.34 16.14
N THR A 17 -6.89 16.34 16.72
CA THR A 17 -8.09 15.73 16.10
C THR A 17 -9.14 16.79 15.75
N ALA A 18 -9.33 17.77 16.64
CA ALA A 18 -10.27 18.86 16.44
C ALA A 18 -9.87 19.77 15.27
N LYS A 19 -8.60 20.18 15.20
CA LYS A 19 -8.07 20.98 14.08
C LYS A 19 -8.20 20.26 12.73
N ILE A 20 -7.87 18.97 12.72
CA ILE A 20 -8.01 18.12 11.52
C ILE A 20 -9.48 18.02 11.12
N LEU A 21 -10.38 17.79 12.07
CA LEU A 21 -11.82 17.72 11.81
C LEU A 21 -12.35 19.03 11.22
N SER A 22 -12.03 20.18 11.82
CA SER A 22 -12.42 21.49 11.28
C SER A 22 -11.96 21.66 9.83
N ARG A 23 -10.68 21.38 9.55
CA ARG A 23 -10.14 21.51 8.19
C ARG A 23 -10.73 20.48 7.21
N ALA A 24 -11.11 19.30 7.69
CA ALA A 24 -11.76 18.28 6.87
C ALA A 24 -13.17 18.68 6.46
N VAL A 25 -13.96 19.21 7.40
CA VAL A 25 -15.31 19.74 7.10
C VAL A 25 -15.23 20.92 6.12
N GLU A 26 -14.19 21.76 6.21
CA GLU A 26 -13.99 22.88 5.28
C GLU A 26 -13.60 22.45 3.86
N ARG A 27 -12.84 21.36 3.72
CA ARG A 27 -12.21 20.98 2.44
C ARG A 27 -12.86 19.83 1.71
N ILE A 28 -13.63 18.99 2.41
CA ILE A 28 -14.22 17.78 1.86
C ILE A 28 -15.73 17.98 1.86
N ASP A 29 -16.30 18.17 0.67
CA ASP A 29 -17.73 18.38 0.53
C ASP A 29 -18.52 17.19 1.11
N GLY A 30 -19.59 17.51 1.84
CA GLY A 30 -20.43 16.53 2.54
C GLY A 30 -19.75 15.78 3.70
N PHE A 31 -18.52 16.08 4.08
CA PHE A 31 -17.84 15.38 5.17
C PHE A 31 -18.32 15.87 6.54
N GLN A 32 -18.87 14.95 7.35
CA GLN A 32 -19.27 15.24 8.71
C GLN A 32 -19.06 14.02 9.61
N CYS A 33 -18.38 14.20 10.74
CA CYS A 33 -18.26 13.17 11.77
C CYS A 33 -17.97 13.76 13.16
N SER A 34 -18.07 12.92 14.19
CA SER A 34 -17.67 13.31 15.55
C SER A 34 -16.15 13.32 15.72
N ILE A 35 -15.63 14.04 16.73
CA ILE A 35 -14.20 14.01 17.08
C ILE A 35 -13.73 12.57 17.37
N SER A 36 -14.56 11.77 18.06
CA SER A 36 -14.25 10.37 18.35
C SER A 36 -14.15 9.53 17.07
N SER A 37 -15.05 9.75 16.11
CA SER A 37 -15.00 9.10 14.80
C SER A 37 -13.76 9.54 14.02
N MET A 38 -13.44 10.84 14.01
CA MET A 38 -12.21 11.34 13.39
C MET A 38 -10.96 10.68 13.99
N ARG A 39 -10.92 10.50 15.31
CA ARG A 39 -9.80 9.81 15.95
C ARG A 39 -9.65 8.37 15.46
N LYS A 40 -10.76 7.64 15.31
CA LYS A 40 -10.74 6.27 14.75
C LYS A 40 -10.23 6.26 13.31
N ILE A 41 -10.73 7.18 12.47
CA ILE A 41 -10.27 7.35 11.08
C ILE A 41 -8.76 7.60 11.03
N LEU A 42 -8.22 8.46 11.91
CA LEU A 42 -6.77 8.73 11.95
C LEU A 42 -5.96 7.47 12.33
N ILE A 43 -6.44 6.69 13.30
CA ILE A 43 -5.79 5.42 13.68
C ILE A 43 -5.84 4.41 12.53
N GLU A 44 -6.98 4.28 11.87
CA GLU A 44 -7.18 3.42 10.71
C GLU A 44 -6.31 3.83 9.51
N LEU A 45 -6.00 5.13 9.38
CA LEU A 45 -5.08 5.67 8.38
C LEU A 45 -3.60 5.56 8.77
N GLY A 46 -3.31 4.90 9.90
CA GLY A 46 -1.96 4.62 10.36
C GLY A 46 -1.30 5.74 11.14
N TYR A 47 -2.08 6.64 11.77
CA TYR A 47 -1.55 7.61 12.71
C TYR A 47 -1.64 7.10 14.15
N LYS A 48 -0.64 7.46 14.97
CA LYS A 48 -0.61 7.23 16.42
C LYS A 48 -0.40 8.54 17.15
N TYR A 49 -0.83 8.59 18.41
CA TYR A 49 -0.44 9.68 19.31
C TYR A 49 0.82 9.25 20.05
N THR A 50 1.87 10.06 19.96
CA THR A 50 3.08 9.91 20.77
C THR A 50 3.18 11.07 21.76
N GLN A 51 3.95 10.89 22.82
CA GLN A 51 4.34 11.99 23.70
C GLN A 51 5.66 12.58 23.20
N ALA A 52 5.73 13.90 23.10
CA ALA A 52 6.96 14.62 22.83
C ALA A 52 7.78 14.79 24.11
N PRO A 53 9.08 15.13 24.02
CA PRO A 53 9.93 15.35 25.20
C PRO A 53 9.38 16.39 26.18
N ASP A 54 8.64 17.38 25.68
CA ASP A 54 7.97 18.40 26.49
C ASP A 54 6.62 17.95 27.11
N GLY A 55 6.29 16.66 26.99
CA GLY A 55 5.07 16.05 27.52
C GLY A 55 3.82 16.24 26.66
N ARG A 56 3.87 17.00 25.55
CA ARG A 56 2.70 17.22 24.67
C ARG A 56 2.41 15.97 23.84
N LYS A 57 1.12 15.64 23.68
CA LYS A 57 0.69 14.59 22.75
C LYS A 57 0.72 15.11 21.32
N GLN A 58 1.47 14.44 20.46
CA GLN A 58 1.56 14.74 19.04
C GLN A 58 0.99 13.57 18.23
N LEU A 59 0.17 13.88 17.24
CA LEU A 59 -0.18 12.89 16.22
C LEU A 59 1.08 12.65 15.37
N MET A 60 1.37 11.42 14.99
CA MET A 60 2.45 11.07 14.07
C MET A 60 2.01 9.89 13.21
N GLU A 61 2.43 9.87 11.93
CA GLU A 61 2.31 8.66 11.12
C GLU A 61 3.16 7.56 11.76
N ARG A 62 2.67 6.32 11.77
CA ARG A 62 3.45 5.22 12.35
C ARG A 62 4.78 5.06 11.61
N THR A 63 5.84 4.81 12.37
CA THR A 63 7.21 4.69 11.86
C THR A 63 7.33 3.64 10.76
N ASP A 64 6.66 2.50 10.89
CA ASP A 64 6.70 1.44 9.88
C ASP A 64 6.10 1.88 8.53
N ILE A 65 5.04 2.72 8.57
CA ILE A 65 4.42 3.30 7.37
C ILE A 65 5.33 4.37 6.75
N VAL A 66 5.96 5.20 7.58
CA VAL A 66 6.95 6.20 7.11
C VAL A 66 8.12 5.49 6.43
N CYS A 67 8.68 4.45 7.05
CA CYS A 67 9.77 3.66 6.49
C CYS A 67 9.37 3.02 5.16
N ALA A 68 8.21 2.35 5.09
CA ALA A 68 7.70 1.76 3.85
C ALA A 68 7.54 2.82 2.74
N ARG A 69 7.02 4.01 3.09
CA ARG A 69 6.90 5.13 2.15
C ARG A 69 8.26 5.60 1.66
N LEU A 70 9.23 5.80 2.54
CA LEU A 70 10.57 6.25 2.14
C LEU A 70 11.29 5.22 1.28
N GLN A 71 11.19 3.94 1.62
CA GLN A 71 11.74 2.85 0.81
C GLN A 71 11.15 2.87 -0.61
N PHE A 72 9.82 2.97 -0.71
CA PHE A 72 9.12 3.07 -2.00
C PHE A 72 9.57 4.30 -2.81
N LEU A 73 9.56 5.49 -2.20
CA LEU A 73 9.91 6.74 -2.87
C LEU A 73 11.38 6.76 -3.33
N ARG A 74 12.31 6.28 -2.48
CA ARG A 74 13.73 6.15 -2.81
C ARG A 74 13.93 5.16 -3.94
N LYS A 75 13.29 3.98 -3.89
CA LYS A 75 13.37 2.97 -4.96
C LYS A 75 12.92 3.53 -6.29
N LEU A 76 11.76 4.19 -6.36
CA LEU A 76 11.28 4.80 -7.60
C LEU A 76 12.18 5.93 -8.10
N LYS A 77 12.75 6.73 -7.17
CA LYS A 77 13.74 7.74 -7.55
C LYS A 77 14.99 7.11 -8.15
N THR A 78 15.52 6.05 -7.54
CA THR A 78 16.69 5.32 -8.07
C THR A 78 16.43 4.81 -9.48
N LEU A 79 15.26 4.21 -9.75
CA LEU A 79 14.92 3.73 -11.09
C LEU A 79 14.86 4.86 -12.12
N ARG A 80 14.34 6.03 -11.74
CA ARG A 80 14.32 7.22 -12.61
C ARG A 80 15.73 7.76 -12.86
N ASP A 81 16.53 7.88 -11.81
CA ASP A 81 17.89 8.44 -11.88
C ASP A 81 18.85 7.51 -12.63
N SER A 82 18.60 6.19 -12.61
CA SER A 82 19.38 5.20 -13.36
C SER A 82 18.96 5.06 -14.83
N GLU A 83 18.03 5.90 -15.31
CA GLU A 83 17.44 5.81 -16.64
C GLU A 83 16.90 4.39 -16.96
N ASP A 84 16.27 3.74 -15.96
CA ASP A 84 15.65 2.43 -16.16
C ASP A 84 14.54 2.56 -17.22
N THR A 85 14.68 1.80 -18.31
CA THR A 85 13.79 1.86 -19.48
C THR A 85 12.64 0.85 -19.41
N ARG A 86 12.61 -0.03 -18.39
CA ARG A 86 11.57 -1.04 -18.24
C ARG A 86 10.20 -0.38 -18.06
N PRO A 87 9.14 -0.90 -18.68
CA PRO A 87 7.79 -0.41 -18.43
C PRO A 87 7.43 -0.54 -16.95
N ARG A 88 6.83 0.52 -16.40
CA ARG A 88 6.25 0.51 -15.06
C ARG A 88 4.76 0.21 -15.18
N ILE A 89 4.40 -1.03 -14.85
CA ILE A 89 3.04 -1.54 -14.90
C ILE A 89 2.37 -1.27 -13.55
N TYR A 90 1.18 -0.70 -13.56
CA TYR A 90 0.42 -0.34 -12.37
C TYR A 90 -0.86 -1.18 -12.30
N LEU A 91 -1.10 -1.80 -11.15
CA LEU A 91 -2.25 -2.69 -10.91
C LEU A 91 -3.21 -2.10 -9.89
N ASP A 92 -4.49 -2.44 -10.03
CA ASP A 92 -5.57 -2.18 -9.07
C ASP A 92 -6.66 -3.25 -9.17
N ASP A 93 -7.45 -3.38 -8.11
CA ASP A 93 -8.40 -4.46 -7.86
C ASP A 93 -9.86 -4.06 -8.12
N LEU A 94 -10.15 -2.79 -8.41
CA LEU A 94 -11.52 -2.34 -8.71
C LEU A 94 -12.11 -3.11 -9.90
N VAL A 95 -11.29 -3.22 -10.95
CA VAL A 95 -11.37 -4.20 -12.03
C VAL A 95 -9.93 -4.65 -12.13
N CYS A 96 -9.65 -5.94 -11.90
CA CYS A 96 -8.30 -6.48 -12.02
C CYS A 96 -7.75 -6.14 -13.41
N HIS A 97 -6.95 -5.08 -13.49
CA HIS A 97 -6.47 -4.51 -14.74
C HIS A 97 -5.10 -3.89 -14.51
N ALA A 98 -4.26 -4.02 -15.52
CA ALA A 98 -2.94 -3.41 -15.57
C ALA A 98 -2.85 -2.34 -16.67
N GLY A 99 -2.01 -1.34 -16.46
CA GLY A 99 -1.61 -0.41 -17.52
C GLY A 99 -0.33 0.36 -17.20
N CYS A 100 0.20 1.07 -18.20
CA CYS A 100 1.40 1.90 -18.06
C CYS A 100 1.41 3.08 -19.05
N ALA A 101 2.33 4.03 -18.85
CA ALA A 101 2.50 5.16 -19.76
C ALA A 101 2.91 4.75 -21.19
N LYS A 102 3.59 3.61 -21.35
CA LYS A 102 4.09 3.16 -22.66
C LYS A 102 2.99 2.52 -23.52
N TYR A 103 2.06 1.80 -22.91
CA TYR A 103 1.07 0.98 -23.63
C TYR A 103 -0.37 1.41 -23.40
N GLY A 104 -0.62 2.28 -22.41
CA GLY A 104 -1.96 2.48 -21.89
C GLY A 104 -2.43 1.27 -21.08
N PHE A 105 -3.73 0.97 -21.15
CA PHE A 105 -4.26 -0.27 -20.60
C PHE A 105 -3.73 -1.49 -21.37
N ILE A 106 -3.29 -2.53 -20.66
CA ILE A 106 -2.86 -3.80 -21.25
C ILE A 106 -4.11 -4.66 -21.53
N PRO A 107 -4.51 -4.88 -22.80
CA PRO A 107 -5.79 -5.53 -23.11
C PRO A 107 -5.96 -6.91 -22.46
N GLU A 108 -4.89 -7.71 -22.41
CA GLU A 108 -4.83 -9.07 -21.86
C GLU A 108 -4.95 -9.08 -20.33
N ALA A 109 -4.67 -7.95 -19.69
CA ALA A 109 -4.72 -7.82 -18.24
C ALA A 109 -6.14 -7.55 -17.71
N ARG A 110 -7.14 -7.38 -18.57
CA ARG A 110 -8.49 -7.02 -18.13
C ARG A 110 -9.25 -8.23 -17.58
N TRP A 111 -9.58 -8.18 -16.30
CA TRP A 111 -10.47 -9.13 -15.64
C TRP A 111 -11.62 -8.40 -14.94
N VAL A 112 -12.76 -8.34 -15.64
CA VAL A 112 -14.04 -7.79 -15.16
C VAL A 112 -14.95 -8.95 -14.82
N PHE A 113 -15.54 -8.95 -13.62
CA PHE A 113 -16.60 -9.87 -13.23
C PHE A 113 -17.74 -9.11 -12.55
N ARG A 114 -18.96 -9.62 -12.68
CA ARG A 114 -20.12 -9.09 -11.97
C ARG A 114 -20.23 -9.84 -10.66
N ALA A 115 -20.08 -9.12 -9.55
CA ALA A 115 -20.38 -9.65 -8.23
C ALA A 115 -21.80 -10.23 -8.19
N VAL A 116 -21.92 -11.55 -8.08
CA VAL A 116 -23.22 -12.20 -7.86
C VAL A 116 -23.49 -12.17 -6.36
N LYS A 117 -24.46 -11.37 -5.91
CA LYS A 117 -25.03 -11.52 -4.56
C LYS A 117 -25.83 -12.82 -4.51
N SER A 118 -25.18 -13.96 -4.29
CA SER A 118 -25.87 -15.13 -3.75
C SER A 118 -26.19 -14.82 -2.28
N GLN A 119 -27.33 -15.30 -1.75
CA GLN A 119 -27.85 -14.88 -0.44
C GLN A 119 -26.95 -15.24 0.77
N ASN A 120 -25.78 -15.83 0.57
CA ASN A 120 -24.82 -16.19 1.62
C ASN A 120 -23.34 -16.05 1.22
N GLU A 121 -23.00 -15.45 0.07
CA GLU A 121 -21.60 -15.30 -0.35
C GLU A 121 -21.22 -13.83 -0.47
N ASP A 122 -20.20 -13.48 0.32
CA ASP A 122 -19.51 -12.20 0.28
C ASP A 122 -18.83 -12.00 -1.09
N TYR A 123 -18.71 -10.75 -1.53
CA TYR A 123 -17.98 -10.33 -2.75
C TYR A 123 -16.56 -10.93 -2.81
N HIS A 124 -15.99 -11.22 -1.64
CA HIS A 124 -14.69 -11.86 -1.47
C HIS A 124 -14.59 -13.33 -1.92
N SER A 125 -15.68 -13.98 -2.33
CA SER A 125 -15.64 -15.38 -2.81
C SER A 125 -15.03 -15.53 -4.21
N GLU A 126 -15.26 -14.56 -5.11
CA GLU A 126 -14.77 -14.60 -6.50
C GLU A 126 -13.34 -14.04 -6.65
N MET A 127 -13.01 -12.95 -5.95
CA MET A 127 -11.65 -12.38 -5.90
C MET A 127 -10.88 -12.95 -4.70
N ASN A 128 -10.33 -14.13 -4.89
CA ASN A 128 -9.52 -14.84 -3.90
C ASN A 128 -8.05 -15.01 -4.38
N ALA A 129 -7.17 -15.43 -3.48
CA ALA A 129 -5.74 -15.59 -3.77
C ALA A 129 -5.46 -16.48 -4.98
N LYS A 130 -6.24 -17.55 -5.19
CA LYS A 130 -6.06 -18.45 -6.33
C LYS A 130 -6.45 -17.79 -7.66
N GLY A 131 -7.60 -17.11 -7.68
CA GLY A 131 -8.07 -16.37 -8.85
C GLY A 131 -7.09 -15.26 -9.25
N PHE A 132 -6.66 -14.47 -8.27
CA PHE A 132 -5.67 -13.42 -8.50
C PHE A 132 -4.33 -13.98 -8.99
N THR A 133 -3.81 -15.05 -8.38
CA THR A 133 -2.55 -15.67 -8.82
C THR A 133 -2.65 -16.15 -10.28
N HIS A 134 -3.79 -16.73 -10.67
CA HIS A 134 -4.01 -17.14 -12.06
C HIS A 134 -4.01 -15.94 -13.01
N TRP A 135 -4.75 -14.88 -12.69
CA TRP A 135 -4.77 -13.64 -13.47
C TRP A 135 -3.39 -13.00 -13.56
N PHE A 136 -2.68 -12.91 -12.43
CA PHE A 136 -1.35 -12.32 -12.36
C PHE A 136 -0.36 -13.12 -13.23
N THR A 137 -0.42 -14.45 -13.19
CA THR A 137 0.37 -15.32 -14.08
C THR A 137 0.10 -15.01 -15.56
N LYS A 138 -1.17 -14.80 -15.94
CA LYS A 138 -1.54 -14.43 -17.31
C LYS A 138 -1.03 -13.06 -17.72
N LEU A 139 -1.08 -12.09 -16.81
CA LEU A 139 -0.45 -10.79 -17.00
C LEU A 139 1.04 -10.93 -17.25
N LEU A 140 1.79 -11.66 -16.41
CA LEU A 140 3.23 -11.82 -16.59
C LEU A 140 3.56 -12.46 -17.95
N GLN A 141 2.79 -13.47 -18.35
CA GLN A 141 2.95 -14.14 -19.66
C GLN A 141 2.65 -13.24 -20.86
N SER A 142 1.88 -12.16 -20.69
CA SER A 142 1.54 -11.22 -21.76
C SER A 142 2.54 -10.07 -21.88
N LEU A 143 3.45 -9.89 -20.93
CA LEU A 143 4.46 -8.82 -20.97
C LEU A 143 5.61 -9.23 -21.88
N GLU A 144 5.85 -8.43 -22.93
CA GLU A 144 6.87 -8.73 -23.95
C GLU A 144 8.31 -8.43 -23.50
N GLU A 145 8.49 -7.69 -22.40
CA GLU A 145 9.80 -7.29 -21.90
C GLU A 145 9.83 -7.23 -20.35
N PRO A 146 11.04 -7.35 -19.75
CA PRO A 146 11.24 -7.13 -18.32
C PRO A 146 10.59 -5.83 -17.87
N SER A 147 9.81 -5.90 -16.81
CA SER A 147 8.93 -4.80 -16.38
C SER A 147 8.98 -4.64 -14.87
N VAL A 148 8.67 -3.43 -14.40
CA VAL A 148 8.52 -3.12 -12.97
C VAL A 148 7.03 -3.03 -12.68
N ILE A 149 6.53 -3.88 -11.78
CA ILE A 149 5.11 -4.00 -11.47
C ILE A 149 4.85 -3.38 -10.11
N THR A 150 3.99 -2.36 -10.07
CA THR A 150 3.54 -1.71 -8.85
C THR A 150 2.18 -2.26 -8.44
N MET A 151 2.09 -2.80 -7.23
CA MET A 151 0.83 -3.33 -6.66
C MET A 151 0.71 -3.02 -5.17
N ASP A 152 -0.49 -3.11 -4.61
CA ASP A 152 -0.71 -2.88 -3.18
C ASP A 152 -0.35 -4.11 -2.31
N ASN A 153 -0.73 -4.06 -1.03
CA ASN A 153 -0.51 -5.13 -0.06
C ASN A 153 -1.81 -5.80 0.40
N ALA A 154 -2.81 -5.92 -0.47
CA ALA A 154 -4.01 -6.68 -0.14
C ALA A 154 -3.63 -8.11 0.32
N PRO A 155 -4.38 -8.72 1.26
CA PRO A 155 -4.01 -10.02 1.83
C PRO A 155 -3.82 -11.13 0.78
N TYR A 156 -4.62 -11.13 -0.29
CA TYR A 156 -4.50 -12.09 -1.38
C TYR A 156 -3.32 -11.80 -2.32
N HIS A 157 -2.75 -10.59 -2.32
CA HIS A 157 -1.49 -10.28 -3.00
C HIS A 157 -0.26 -10.66 -2.17
N SER A 158 -0.42 -10.75 -0.85
CA SER A 158 0.67 -10.76 0.12
C SER A 158 0.83 -12.12 0.81
N GLN A 159 0.60 -13.21 0.07
CA GLN A 159 0.81 -14.56 0.57
C GLN A 159 2.30 -14.80 0.80
N GLN A 160 2.71 -14.71 2.06
CA GLN A 160 4.09 -14.92 2.47
C GLN A 160 4.45 -16.41 2.49
N ILE A 161 5.54 -16.77 1.82
CA ILE A 161 6.07 -18.15 1.74
C ILE A 161 6.90 -18.47 2.99
N ASN A 162 7.76 -17.56 3.42
CA ASN A 162 8.71 -17.78 4.52
C ASN A 162 8.18 -17.28 5.88
N ARG A 163 6.95 -17.65 6.24
CA ARG A 163 6.34 -17.20 7.51
C ARG A 163 7.10 -17.76 8.70
N ALA A 164 7.63 -16.86 9.53
CA ALA A 164 8.16 -17.22 10.84
C ALA A 164 7.02 -17.68 11.78
N PRO A 165 7.29 -18.61 12.71
CA PRO A 165 6.28 -19.09 13.64
C PRO A 165 5.86 -18.00 14.63
N THR A 166 4.68 -18.17 15.21
CA THR A 166 4.00 -17.21 16.09
C THR A 166 3.63 -17.86 17.43
N SER A 167 3.06 -17.08 18.35
CA SER A 167 2.54 -17.61 19.62
C SER A 167 1.43 -18.66 19.44
N ALA A 168 0.79 -18.73 18.27
CA ALA A 168 -0.17 -19.78 17.93
C ALA A 168 0.48 -21.14 17.66
N ASN A 169 1.75 -21.18 17.24
CA ASN A 169 2.48 -22.41 16.93
C ASN A 169 2.82 -23.21 18.18
N LYS A 170 3.02 -24.52 18.03
CA LYS A 170 3.50 -25.36 19.15
C LYS A 170 4.95 -25.02 19.48
N LYS A 171 5.36 -25.22 20.73
CA LYS A 171 6.77 -25.02 21.16
C LYS A 171 7.74 -25.79 20.26
N SER A 172 7.40 -27.04 19.93
CA SER A 172 8.19 -27.90 19.06
C SER A 172 8.38 -27.33 17.65
N GLU A 173 7.34 -26.75 17.05
CA GLU A 173 7.40 -26.12 15.72
C GLU A 173 8.31 -24.87 15.74
N ILE A 174 8.25 -24.10 16.83
CA ILE A 174 9.15 -22.95 17.01
C ILE A 174 10.60 -23.41 17.14
N GLN A 175 10.86 -24.48 17.89
CA GLN A 175 12.20 -25.06 18.05
C GLN A 175 12.73 -25.62 16.72
N GLU A 176 11.90 -26.31 15.94
CA GLU A 176 12.26 -26.82 14.63
C GLU A 176 12.67 -25.69 13.69
N TRP A 177 11.84 -24.65 13.57
CA TRP A 177 12.16 -23.47 12.76
C TRP A 177 13.47 -22.80 13.18
N LEU A 178 13.71 -22.63 14.48
CA LEU A 178 14.96 -22.05 14.99
C LEU A 178 16.18 -22.91 14.63
N ARG A 179 16.08 -24.24 14.70
CA ARG A 179 17.14 -25.17 14.28
C ARG A 179 17.41 -25.10 12.79
N GLU A 180 16.36 -25.06 11.97
CA GLU A 180 16.48 -24.91 10.51
C GLU A 180 17.20 -23.62 10.12
N HIS A 181 17.05 -22.55 10.92
CA HIS A 181 17.74 -21.27 10.74
C HIS A 181 19.10 -21.20 11.45
N GLY A 182 19.60 -22.32 11.99
CA GLY A 182 20.92 -22.40 12.62
C GLY A 182 21.01 -21.71 13.98
N ILE A 183 19.90 -21.46 14.66
CA ILE A 183 19.84 -20.77 15.95
C ILE A 183 19.91 -21.80 17.08
N GLU A 184 20.91 -21.64 17.95
CA GLU A 184 21.10 -22.54 19.10
C GLU A 184 19.92 -22.48 20.08
N LEU A 185 19.57 -23.66 20.61
CA LEU A 185 18.48 -23.84 21.56
C LEU A 185 19.00 -24.46 22.86
N SER A 186 18.40 -24.06 23.98
CA SER A 186 18.56 -24.74 25.27
C SER A 186 17.28 -25.49 25.64
N ASP A 187 17.41 -26.66 26.26
CA ASP A 187 16.28 -27.50 26.67
C ASP A 187 15.41 -26.83 27.75
N SER A 188 15.95 -25.86 28.48
CA SER A 188 15.24 -25.09 29.52
C SER A 188 14.40 -23.92 28.99
N GLU A 189 14.58 -23.51 27.73
CA GLU A 189 13.93 -22.30 27.20
C GLU A 189 12.42 -22.44 27.17
N LEU A 190 11.72 -21.42 27.64
CA LEU A 190 10.27 -21.35 27.58
C LEU A 190 9.84 -20.83 26.21
N LYS A 191 8.55 -21.03 25.88
CA LYS A 191 7.99 -20.57 24.61
C LYS A 191 8.20 -19.05 24.36
N PRO A 192 8.09 -18.16 25.36
CA PRO A 192 8.39 -16.73 25.17
C PRO A 192 9.83 -16.46 24.75
N ASP A 193 10.81 -17.15 25.36
CA ASP A 193 12.24 -16.99 25.03
C ASP A 193 12.50 -17.38 23.56
N LEU A 194 11.89 -18.47 23.12
CA LEU A 194 11.98 -18.94 21.74
C LEU A 194 11.34 -17.96 20.76
N LEU A 195 10.18 -17.37 21.09
CA LEU A 195 9.54 -16.36 20.26
C LEU A 195 10.39 -15.07 20.16
N GLN A 196 11.10 -14.69 21.23
CA GLN A 196 12.04 -13.58 21.19
C GLN A 196 13.22 -13.87 20.24
N LYS A 197 13.73 -15.10 20.22
CA LYS A 197 14.73 -15.54 19.24
C LYS A 197 14.19 -15.49 17.81
N VAL A 198 12.96 -15.94 17.57
CA VAL A 198 12.30 -15.85 16.27
C VAL A 198 12.18 -14.38 15.82
N GLN A 199 11.78 -13.48 16.72
CA GLN A 199 11.64 -12.06 16.41
C GLN A 199 12.97 -11.43 16.01
N ARG A 200 14.06 -11.72 16.74
CA ARG A 200 15.41 -11.21 16.45
C ARG A 200 15.99 -11.72 15.13
N ASN A 201 15.59 -12.92 14.70
CA ASN A 201 16.11 -13.58 13.50
C ASN A 201 15.07 -13.69 12.39
N ARG A 202 14.03 -12.86 12.43
CA ARG A 202 12.94 -12.93 11.45
C ARG A 202 13.46 -12.55 10.07
N PRO A 203 13.35 -13.42 9.04
CA PRO A 203 13.82 -13.08 7.71
C PRO A 203 12.95 -11.99 7.08
N GLU A 204 13.50 -11.31 6.07
CA GLU A 204 12.71 -10.44 5.19
C GLU A 204 11.58 -11.25 4.55
N LYS A 205 10.41 -10.64 4.41
CA LYS A 205 9.23 -11.34 3.90
C LYS A 205 9.39 -11.61 2.40
N ILE A 206 9.16 -12.86 2.01
CA ILE A 206 9.10 -13.27 0.60
C ILE A 206 7.65 -13.60 0.28
N TYR A 207 7.11 -12.96 -0.74
CA TYR A 207 5.75 -13.17 -1.21
C TYR A 207 5.72 -14.01 -2.48
N GLU A 208 4.73 -14.91 -2.57
CA GLU A 208 4.56 -15.83 -3.70
C GLU A 208 4.50 -15.12 -5.05
N LEU A 209 3.73 -14.05 -5.14
CA LEU A 209 3.59 -13.29 -6.38
C LEU A 209 4.87 -12.53 -6.75
N ASP A 210 5.65 -12.07 -5.77
CA ASP A 210 6.91 -11.39 -6.02
C ASP A 210 7.94 -12.37 -6.60
N GLN A 211 7.97 -13.59 -6.07
CA GLN A 211 8.80 -14.66 -6.60
C GLN A 211 8.36 -15.07 -8.02
N LEU A 212 7.06 -15.22 -8.26
CA LEU A 212 6.54 -15.56 -9.59
C LEU A 212 6.89 -14.49 -10.64
N ALA A 213 6.79 -13.21 -10.26
CA ALA A 213 7.22 -12.10 -11.11
C ALA A 213 8.72 -12.15 -11.40
N LEU A 214 9.54 -12.37 -10.37
CA LEU A 214 10.99 -12.48 -10.49
C LEU A 214 11.42 -13.63 -11.40
N GLU A 215 10.82 -14.81 -11.25
CA GLU A 215 11.04 -15.97 -12.10
C GLU A 215 10.64 -15.72 -13.56
N SER A 216 9.68 -14.82 -13.78
CA SER A 216 9.26 -14.37 -15.11
C SER A 216 10.08 -13.17 -15.64
N GLY A 217 11.10 -12.71 -14.92
CA GLY A 217 11.97 -11.60 -15.34
C GLY A 217 11.44 -10.20 -15.01
N HIS A 218 10.43 -10.09 -14.17
CA HIS A 218 9.83 -8.83 -13.71
C HIS A 218 10.20 -8.52 -12.26
N GLU A 219 10.08 -7.26 -11.88
CA GLU A 219 10.34 -6.79 -10.51
C GLU A 219 9.07 -6.22 -9.89
N VAL A 220 8.71 -6.66 -8.67
CA VAL A 220 7.57 -6.10 -7.95
C VAL A 220 8.02 -4.99 -7.00
N ILE A 221 7.29 -3.88 -7.00
CA ILE A 221 7.40 -2.80 -6.02
C ILE A 221 6.06 -2.65 -5.32
N ARG A 222 6.04 -2.92 -4.00
CA ARG A 222 4.83 -2.81 -3.18
C ARG A 222 4.56 -1.36 -2.80
N LEU A 223 3.33 -0.90 -3.02
CA LEU A 223 2.90 0.43 -2.57
C LEU A 223 3.00 0.55 -1.04
N PRO A 224 3.32 1.72 -0.50
CA PRO A 224 3.28 1.90 0.94
C PRO A 224 1.83 1.88 1.43
N PRO A 225 1.55 1.31 2.62
CA PRO A 225 0.20 1.29 3.18
C PRO A 225 -0.43 2.68 3.21
N TYR A 226 -1.70 2.79 2.78
CA TYR A 226 -2.49 4.03 2.76
C TYR A 226 -1.92 5.17 1.89
N HIS A 227 -1.17 4.83 0.83
CA HIS A 227 -0.61 5.79 -0.11
C HIS A 227 -0.98 5.48 -1.58
N CYS A 228 -2.26 5.17 -1.83
CA CYS A 228 -2.76 4.88 -3.17
C CYS A 228 -2.57 6.05 -4.15
N GLN A 229 -2.41 7.30 -3.68
CA GLN A 229 -2.12 8.44 -4.54
C GLN A 229 -0.80 8.32 -5.32
N TYR A 230 0.10 7.42 -4.92
CA TYR A 230 1.32 7.14 -5.67
C TYR A 230 1.10 6.16 -6.83
N ASN A 231 -0.06 5.52 -6.90
CA ASN A 231 -0.44 4.58 -7.94
C ASN A 231 -1.22 5.31 -9.06
N PRO A 232 -0.64 5.55 -10.25
CA PRO A 232 -1.28 6.30 -11.33
C PRO A 232 -2.60 5.72 -11.82
N ILE A 233 -2.78 4.39 -11.72
CA ILE A 233 -4.01 3.72 -12.16
C ILE A 233 -5.25 4.24 -11.41
N GLU A 234 -5.10 4.73 -10.18
CA GLU A 234 -6.19 5.36 -9.42
C GLU A 234 -6.72 6.63 -10.11
N LEU A 235 -5.81 7.41 -10.70
CA LEU A 235 -6.15 8.62 -11.46
C LEU A 235 -6.77 8.27 -12.81
N VAL A 236 -6.32 7.17 -13.42
CA VAL A 236 -6.92 6.63 -14.64
C VAL A 236 -8.34 6.14 -14.37
N TRP A 237 -8.54 5.40 -13.28
CA TRP A 237 -9.87 4.97 -12.86
C TRP A 237 -10.77 6.14 -12.48
N ALA A 238 -10.24 7.22 -11.90
CA ALA A 238 -11.03 8.42 -11.67
C ALA A 238 -11.60 9.00 -12.98
N GLN A 239 -10.81 9.02 -14.06
CA GLN A 239 -11.29 9.45 -15.39
C GLN A 239 -12.40 8.52 -15.91
N ALA A 240 -12.16 7.20 -15.88
CA ALA A 240 -13.15 6.23 -16.34
C ALA A 240 -14.45 6.27 -15.51
N LYS A 241 -14.35 6.39 -14.18
CA LYS A 241 -15.52 6.52 -13.28
C LYS A 241 -16.33 7.78 -13.56
N ASN A 242 -15.67 8.92 -13.82
CA ASN A 242 -16.35 10.15 -14.16
C ASN A 242 -17.08 10.04 -15.50
N GLU A 243 -16.49 9.35 -16.48
CA GLU A 243 -17.12 9.10 -17.78
C GLU A 243 -18.36 8.19 -17.66
N VAL A 244 -18.27 7.12 -16.86
CA VAL A 244 -19.43 6.27 -16.56
C VAL A 244 -20.50 7.09 -15.84
N ALA A 245 -20.13 7.87 -14.83
CA ALA A 245 -21.08 8.65 -14.04
C ALA A 245 -21.82 9.73 -14.85
N SER A 246 -21.14 10.36 -15.82
CA SER A 246 -21.76 11.40 -16.67
C SER A 246 -22.79 10.84 -17.66
N LYS A 247 -22.65 9.55 -18.03
CA LYS A 247 -23.53 8.87 -19.00
C LYS A 247 -24.55 7.92 -18.36
N ASN A 248 -24.34 7.54 -17.11
CA ASN A 248 -25.22 6.60 -16.40
C ASN A 248 -26.56 7.25 -16.07
N THR A 249 -27.55 6.99 -16.93
CA THR A 249 -28.93 7.51 -16.79
C THR A 249 -29.92 6.45 -16.29
N THR A 250 -29.59 5.16 -16.43
CA THR A 250 -30.50 4.05 -16.14
C THR A 250 -30.26 3.41 -14.78
N PHE A 251 -29.07 3.60 -14.20
CA PHE A 251 -28.61 2.97 -12.95
C PHE A 251 -28.66 1.44 -12.95
N LYS A 252 -28.71 0.80 -14.13
CA LYS A 252 -28.70 -0.66 -14.28
C LYS A 252 -27.28 -1.16 -14.44
N ILE A 253 -26.94 -2.25 -13.74
CA ILE A 253 -25.58 -2.82 -13.76
C ILE A 253 -25.12 -3.24 -15.16
N ALA A 254 -26.03 -3.74 -15.99
CA ALA A 254 -25.70 -4.13 -17.37
C ALA A 254 -25.29 -2.91 -18.22
N ASP A 255 -25.94 -1.76 -18.02
CA ASP A 255 -25.61 -0.53 -18.73
C ASP A 255 -24.30 0.06 -18.18
N VAL A 256 -24.06 -0.04 -16.86
CA VAL A 256 -22.79 0.34 -16.23
C VAL A 256 -21.62 -0.48 -16.79
N GLU A 257 -21.81 -1.77 -17.03
CA GLU A 257 -20.79 -2.66 -17.61
C GLU A 257 -20.40 -2.23 -19.04
N VAL A 258 -21.38 -1.91 -19.88
CA VAL A 258 -21.14 -1.38 -21.24
C VAL A 258 -20.43 -0.02 -21.17
N LEU A 259 -20.93 0.90 -20.34
CA LEU A 259 -20.33 2.22 -20.16
C LEU A 259 -18.88 2.14 -19.64
N LEU A 260 -18.59 1.17 -18.77
CA LEU A 260 -17.24 0.93 -18.27
C LEU A 260 -16.31 0.47 -19.39
N HIS A 261 -16.75 -0.45 -20.25
CA HIS A 261 -15.96 -0.87 -21.42
C HIS A 261 -15.69 0.29 -22.38
N GLU A 262 -16.70 1.13 -22.65
CA GLU A 262 -16.54 2.34 -23.45
C GLU A 262 -15.55 3.32 -22.79
N ALA A 263 -15.71 3.60 -21.49
CA ALA A 263 -14.84 4.49 -20.74
C ALA A 263 -13.37 4.02 -20.76
N ILE A 264 -13.12 2.72 -20.55
CA ILE A 264 -11.77 2.13 -20.67
C ILE A 264 -11.20 2.33 -22.08
N SER A 265 -12.01 2.16 -23.13
CA SER A 265 -11.55 2.33 -24.52
C SER A 265 -11.20 3.78 -24.89
N ILE A 266 -11.79 4.76 -24.19
CA ILE A 266 -11.51 6.19 -24.39
C ILE A 266 -10.21 6.61 -23.69
N VAL A 267 -9.81 5.91 -22.63
CA VAL A 267 -8.54 6.19 -21.94
C VAL A 267 -7.37 5.90 -22.89
N SER A 268 -6.77 6.97 -23.39
CA SER A 268 -5.63 6.90 -24.30
C SER A 268 -4.31 6.69 -23.56
N GLN A 269 -3.26 6.33 -24.31
CA GLN A 269 -1.89 6.34 -23.81
C GLN A 269 -1.50 7.71 -23.23
N LYS A 270 -1.97 8.80 -23.83
CA LYS A 270 -1.70 10.16 -23.34
C LYS A 270 -2.30 10.40 -21.95
N ASN A 271 -3.51 9.90 -21.69
CA ASN A 271 -4.12 9.95 -20.36
C ASN A 271 -3.23 9.24 -19.32
N TRP A 272 -2.69 8.08 -19.68
CA TRP A 272 -1.75 7.33 -18.83
C TRP A 272 -0.46 8.09 -18.56
N GLU A 273 0.18 8.66 -19.59
CA GLU A 273 1.37 9.49 -19.40
C GLU A 273 1.14 10.65 -18.42
N ASP A 274 0.01 11.33 -18.53
CA ASP A 274 -0.30 12.49 -17.69
C ASP A 274 -0.60 12.06 -16.25
N CYS A 275 -1.28 10.93 -16.04
CA CYS A 275 -1.46 10.32 -14.71
C CYS A 275 -0.14 9.89 -14.08
N VAL A 276 0.75 9.27 -14.85
CA VAL A 276 2.08 8.84 -14.36
C VAL A 276 2.90 10.06 -13.97
N LYS A 277 2.96 11.09 -14.82
CA LYS A 277 3.65 12.36 -14.52
C LYS A 277 3.12 13.02 -13.25
N HIS A 278 1.80 13.00 -13.04
CA HIS A 278 1.19 13.54 -11.83
C HIS A 278 1.63 12.78 -10.59
N ALA A 279 1.56 11.44 -10.61
CA ALA A 279 1.98 10.61 -9.48
C ALA A 279 3.47 10.76 -9.18
N GLU A 280 4.33 10.82 -10.21
CA GLU A 280 5.77 11.04 -10.05
C GLU A 280 6.07 12.39 -9.39
N LYS A 281 5.38 13.45 -9.82
CA LYS A 281 5.50 14.77 -9.17
C LYS A 281 5.14 14.71 -7.69
N LEU A 282 4.05 14.04 -7.32
CA LEU A 282 3.66 13.85 -5.92
C LEU A 282 4.72 13.07 -5.13
N GLN A 283 5.27 12.00 -5.72
CA GLN A 283 6.33 11.20 -5.11
C GLN A 283 7.59 12.04 -4.84
N GLU A 284 8.00 12.89 -5.79
CA GLU A 284 9.16 13.77 -5.63
C GLU A 284 8.95 14.85 -4.57
N GLU A 285 7.78 15.48 -4.56
CA GLU A 285 7.42 16.48 -3.55
C GLU A 285 7.43 15.89 -2.14
N ASP A 286 6.88 14.69 -1.97
CA ASP A 286 6.84 14.03 -0.67
C ASP A 286 8.21 13.53 -0.22
N LEU A 287 9.06 13.06 -1.14
CA LEU A 287 10.44 12.70 -0.82
C LEU A 287 11.24 13.92 -0.34
N LYS A 288 11.09 15.07 -1.01
CA LYS A 288 11.74 16.33 -0.60
C LYS A 288 11.29 16.78 0.79
N LYS A 289 9.99 16.71 1.08
CA LYS A 289 9.45 17.05 2.43
C LYS A 289 10.00 16.12 3.51
N SER A 290 10.19 14.84 3.20
CA SER A 290 10.72 13.89 4.16
C SER A 290 12.19 14.12 4.50
N HIS A 291 13.03 14.52 3.54
CA HIS A 291 14.42 14.91 3.84
C HIS A 291 14.50 16.10 4.79
N LEU A 292 13.64 17.11 4.60
CA LEU A 292 13.55 18.24 5.52
C LEU A 292 13.13 17.78 6.93
N ALA A 293 12.19 16.83 7.04
CA ALA A 293 11.79 16.29 8.33
C ALA A 293 12.90 15.47 9.01
N GLU A 294 13.72 14.73 8.26
CA GLU A 294 14.89 14.02 8.78
C GLU A 294 15.95 14.99 9.34
N GLU A 295 16.27 16.08 8.63
CA GLU A 295 17.21 17.11 9.11
C GLU A 295 16.74 17.84 10.38
N PHE A 296 15.43 18.05 10.54
CA PHE A 296 14.86 18.64 11.76
C PHE A 296 14.91 17.71 12.98
N VAL A 297 14.91 16.39 12.78
CA VAL A 297 14.97 15.41 13.88
C VAL A 297 16.40 15.21 14.39
N ILE A 298 17.42 15.31 13.51
CA ILE A 298 18.84 15.17 13.90
C ILE A 298 19.30 16.31 14.84
N HIS A 299 18.56 17.42 14.91
CA HIS A 299 18.86 18.53 15.82
C HIS A 299 18.15 18.46 17.19
N VAL A 300 17.47 17.35 17.51
CA VAL A 300 16.81 17.14 18.80
C VAL A 300 17.48 15.95 19.52
N ASP A 301 18.61 16.26 20.14
CA ASP A 301 19.32 15.57 21.23
C ASP A 301 19.64 14.06 21.09
N ASP A 302 20.95 13.80 21.01
CA ASP A 302 21.61 12.59 21.51
C ASP A 302 21.19 12.32 22.98
N ASP A 303 20.15 11.53 23.22
CA ASP A 303 19.99 10.73 24.44
C ASP A 303 18.89 9.67 24.22
N ASP A 304 19.25 8.58 23.54
CA ASP A 304 18.42 7.37 23.43
C ASP A 304 18.44 6.61 24.76
N SER A 305 17.40 6.85 25.58
CA SER A 305 16.99 5.92 26.63
C SER A 305 15.85 5.06 26.10
N ASP A 306 16.19 3.80 25.86
CA ASP A 306 15.34 2.64 25.65
C ASP A 306 14.10 2.65 26.56
N ASP A 307 12.90 2.43 26.01
CA ASP A 307 11.87 1.76 26.80
C ASP A 307 10.92 0.92 25.94
N SER A 308 10.79 -0.31 26.39
CA SER A 308 10.06 -1.42 25.82
C SER A 308 8.63 -1.44 26.33
N ASP A 309 7.64 -1.52 25.43
CA ASP A 309 6.29 -1.92 25.82
C ASP A 309 5.91 -3.25 25.16
N VAL A 310 5.93 -4.27 26.00
CA VAL A 310 5.40 -5.62 25.81
C VAL A 310 3.94 -5.58 26.28
N GLU A 311 2.98 -5.73 25.37
CA GLU A 311 1.61 -6.12 25.74
C GLU A 311 1.34 -7.54 25.24
N PHE A 312 0.92 -8.40 26.18
CA PHE A 312 0.67 -9.83 26.06
C PHE A 312 -0.56 -10.18 25.21
#